data_AF-A0A952SVF4-F1
#
_entry.id   AF-A0A952SVF4-F1
#
_cell.length_a   1.000
_cell.length_b   1.000
_cell.length_c   1.000
_cell.angle_alpha   90.00
_cell.angle_beta   90.00
_cell.angle_gamma   90.00
#
_symmetry.space_group_name_H-M   'P 1'
#
loop_
_entity.id
_entity.type
_entity.pdbx_description
1 polymer ?
#
loop_
_entity_poly.entity_id
_entity_poly.type
_entity_poly.pdbx_seq_one_letter_code
_entity_poly.pdbx_strand_id
1 'polypeptide(L)' 'MLSQDLRKEQVPLWGFFCQIGDSTTSYGAYSGAVPNEKITCGKLGVRTPKFIIESDATIVAPLIFAYVLGWQVT' A
#
# COMPACT_ATOMS: atom_id res chain seq x y z
N MET A 1 -0.46 14.41 -0.86
CA MET A 1 0.26 15.17 0.19
C MET A 1 1.20 16.19 -0.43
N LEU A 2 2.35 15.86 -1.03
CA LEU A 2 3.21 16.87 -1.70
C LEU A 2 2.48 17.78 -2.71
N SER A 3 1.57 17.22 -3.52
CA SER A 3 0.77 17.98 -4.47
C SER A 3 -0.34 18.84 -3.82
N GLN A 4 -0.83 18.44 -2.64
CA GLN A 4 -1.94 19.09 -1.94
C GLN A 4 -1.44 20.14 -0.94
N ASP A 5 -0.50 19.73 -0.09
CA ASP A 5 0.01 20.52 1.04
C ASP A 5 1.01 21.57 0.57
N LEU A 6 1.89 21.20 -0.35
CA LEU A 6 2.94 22.08 -0.89
C LEU A 6 2.61 22.62 -2.29
N ARG A 7 1.40 22.34 -2.80
CA ARG A 7 0.92 22.74 -4.14
C ARG A 7 1.93 22.49 -5.26
N LYS A 8 2.73 21.42 -5.12
CA LYS A 8 3.69 21.03 -6.16
C LYS A 8 2.95 20.39 -7.31
N GLU A 9 2.99 21.04 -8.47
CA GLU A 9 2.53 20.47 -9.71
C GLU A 9 3.54 19.39 -10.17
N GLN A 10 3.04 18.28 -10.74
CA GLN A 10 3.85 17.18 -11.29
C GLN A 10 4.55 16.25 -10.26
N VAL A 11 3.93 15.98 -9.12
CA VAL A 11 4.42 14.93 -8.20
C VAL A 11 4.19 13.54 -8.82
N PRO A 12 5.23 12.68 -8.94
CA PRO A 12 5.05 11.34 -9.48
C PRO A 12 4.18 10.49 -8.56
N LEU A 13 3.30 9.68 -9.16
CA LEU A 13 2.49 8.69 -8.45
C LEU A 13 3.34 7.48 -8.07
N TRP A 14 2.92 6.74 -7.04
CA TRP A 14 3.56 5.48 -6.69
C TRP A 14 3.39 4.47 -7.84
N GLY A 15 4.44 3.70 -8.12
CA GLY A 15 4.43 2.67 -9.18
C GLY A 15 3.80 1.35 -8.74
N PHE A 16 3.69 1.11 -7.44
CA PHE A 16 3.14 -0.11 -6.84
C PHE A 16 2.64 0.19 -5.43
N PHE A 17 1.62 -0.54 -4.98
CA PHE A 17 1.17 -0.51 -3.59
C PHE A 17 0.80 -1.90 -3.09
N CYS A 18 1.28 -2.25 -1.90
CA CYS A 18 0.82 -3.42 -1.17
C CYS A 18 0.68 -3.05 0.30
N GLN A 19 -0.41 -3.47 0.92
CA GLN A 19 -0.64 -3.35 2.35
C GLN A 19 -0.87 -4.72 2.95
N ILE A 20 -0.22 -4.97 4.08
CA ILE A 20 -0.50 -6.13 4.94
C ILE A 20 -1.12 -5.58 6.22
N GLY A 21 -2.25 -6.13 6.61
CA GLY A 21 -2.91 -5.74 7.85
C GLY A 21 -4.06 -6.67 8.19
N ASP A 22 -4.43 -6.72 9.45
CA ASP A 22 -5.52 -7.52 10.00
C ASP A 22 -6.82 -6.71 10.19
N SER A 23 -6.79 -5.42 9.86
CA SER A 23 -7.95 -4.54 9.94
C SER A 23 -8.97 -4.90 8.86
N THR A 24 -10.19 -5.25 9.27
CA THR A 24 -11.32 -5.28 8.34
C THR A 24 -11.55 -3.88 7.76
N THR A 25 -11.99 -3.84 6.50
CA THR A 25 -12.38 -2.59 5.83
C THR A 25 -13.63 -2.02 6.51
N SER A 26 -13.45 -1.38 7.67
CA SER A 26 -14.53 -0.77 8.43
C SER A 26 -14.61 0.73 8.12
N TYR A 27 -15.84 1.20 7.92
CA TYR A 27 -16.24 2.55 7.52
C TYR A 27 -15.41 3.68 8.16
N GLY A 28 -14.29 4.07 7.54
CA GLY A 28 -13.50 5.25 7.90
C GLY A 28 -12.22 5.03 8.70
N ALA A 29 -11.77 3.79 8.93
CA ALA A 29 -10.45 3.56 9.54
C ALA A 29 -9.33 3.87 8.53
N TYR A 30 -8.43 4.82 8.86
CA TYR A 30 -7.30 5.19 7.98
C TYR A 30 -6.38 3.98 7.67
N SER A 31 -6.20 3.09 8.65
CA SER A 31 -5.40 1.88 8.52
C SER A 31 -6.06 0.82 7.65
N GLY A 32 -7.40 0.79 7.56
CA GLY A 32 -8.16 -0.14 6.72
C GLY A 32 -8.64 0.48 5.40
N ALA A 33 -8.20 1.71 5.10
CA ALA A 33 -8.65 2.46 3.93
C ALA A 33 -8.38 1.70 2.63
N VAL A 34 -9.43 1.52 1.83
CA VAL A 34 -9.32 0.82 0.53
C VAL A 34 -8.33 1.53 -0.38
N PRO A 35 -7.67 0.82 -1.30
CA PRO A 35 -6.64 1.41 -2.16
C PRO A 35 -7.19 2.53 -3.05
N ASN A 36 -8.50 2.53 -3.33
CA ASN A 36 -9.17 3.58 -4.09
C ASN A 36 -9.13 4.95 -3.41
N GLU A 37 -9.13 5.01 -2.07
CA GLU A 37 -8.95 6.29 -1.36
C GLU A 37 -7.57 6.90 -1.66
N LYS A 38 -6.55 6.05 -1.87
CA LYS A 38 -5.18 6.49 -2.22
C LYS A 38 -5.08 6.99 -3.67
N ILE A 39 -6.04 6.66 -4.53
CA ILE A 39 -6.19 7.28 -5.86
C ILE A 39 -6.71 8.71 -5.70
N THR A 40 -7.79 8.89 -4.93
CA THR A 40 -8.36 10.23 -4.66
C THR A 40 -7.37 11.15 -3.96
N CYS A 41 -6.53 10.62 -3.06
CA CYS A 41 -5.44 11.39 -2.44
C CYS A 41 -4.27 11.75 -3.40
N GLY A 42 -4.32 11.31 -4.66
CA GLY A 42 -3.26 11.54 -5.65
C GLY A 42 -1.95 10.82 -5.34
N LYS A 43 -2.01 9.67 -4.64
CA LYS A 43 -0.83 8.82 -4.35
C LYS A 43 -0.67 7.72 -5.39
N LEU A 44 -1.78 7.16 -5.88
CA LEU A 44 -1.83 6.08 -6.88
C LEU A 44 -2.56 6.52 -8.13
N GLY A 45 -2.18 5.93 -9.27
CA GLY A 45 -2.97 6.00 -10.50
C GLY A 45 -4.07 4.95 -10.52
N VAL A 46 -5.10 5.16 -11.35
CA VAL A 46 -6.21 4.20 -11.52
C VAL A 46 -5.70 2.80 -11.90
N ARG A 47 -4.68 2.77 -12.78
CA ARG A 47 -4.09 1.54 -13.31
C ARG A 47 -2.88 1.05 -12.50
N THR A 48 -2.46 1.75 -11.44
CA THR A 48 -1.32 1.32 -10.62
C THR A 48 -1.66 -0.01 -9.93
N PRO A 49 -0.78 -1.03 -10.01
CA PRO A 49 -0.96 -2.29 -9.28
C PRO A 49 -1.06 -2.04 -7.77
N LYS A 50 -2.11 -2.57 -7.16
CA LYS A 50 -2.43 -2.35 -5.75
C LYS A 50 -3.07 -3.58 -5.13
N PHE A 51 -2.54 -4.04 -3.99
CA PHE A 51 -2.96 -5.26 -3.32
C PHE A 51 -3.13 -5.03 -1.81
N ILE A 52 -4.07 -5.77 -1.21
CA ILE A 52 -4.23 -5.86 0.24
C ILE A 52 -4.14 -7.32 0.62
N ILE A 53 -3.35 -7.63 1.65
CA ILE A 53 -3.25 -8.94 2.27
C ILE A 53 -3.82 -8.82 3.68
N GLU A 54 -4.99 -9.42 3.90
CA GLU A 54 -5.64 -9.44 5.21
C GLU A 54 -4.99 -10.50 6.11
N SER A 55 -3.93 -10.12 6.83
CA SER A 55 -3.14 -11.01 7.69
C SER A 55 -2.19 -10.24 8.61
N ASP A 56 -1.61 -10.95 9.58
CA ASP A 56 -0.53 -10.43 10.43
C ASP A 56 0.76 -10.26 9.60
N ALA A 57 1.37 -9.08 9.70
CA ALA A 57 2.60 -8.75 8.99
C ALA A 57 3.78 -9.65 9.39
N THR A 58 3.82 -10.13 10.63
CA THR A 58 4.87 -11.03 11.13
C THR A 58 4.86 -12.41 10.45
N ILE A 59 3.72 -12.81 9.87
CA ILE A 59 3.59 -14.05 9.10
C ILE A 59 3.93 -13.79 7.63
N VAL A 60 3.33 -12.76 7.03
CA VAL A 60 3.39 -12.56 5.56
C VAL A 60 4.67 -11.86 5.11
N ALA A 61 5.15 -10.83 5.83
CA ALA A 61 6.30 -10.06 5.38
C ALA A 61 7.57 -10.93 5.22
N PRO A 62 7.89 -11.87 6.14
CA PRO A 62 9.02 -12.78 5.95
C PRO A 62 8.91 -13.64 4.69
N LEU A 63 7.70 -14.13 4.36
CA LEU A 63 7.48 -14.96 3.16
C LEU A 63 7.68 -14.15 1.86
N ILE A 64 7.20 -12.91 1.82
CA ILE A 64 7.42 -12.01 0.68
C ILE A 64 8.92 -11.72 0.53
N PHE A 65 9.63 -11.41 1.61
CA PHE A 65 11.06 -11.14 1.56
C PHE A 65 11.87 -12.39 1.14
N ALA A 66 11.48 -13.57 1.62
CA ALA A 66 12.06 -14.83 1.19
C ALA A 66 11.93 -15.02 -0.33
N TYR A 67 10.73 -14.77 -0.87
CA TYR A 67 10.47 -14.94 -2.30
C TYR A 67 11.15 -13.87 -3.17
N VAL A 68 11.03 -12.60 -2.81
CA VAL A 68 11.48 -11.46 -3.64
C VAL A 68 12.98 -11.22 -3.53
N LEU A 69 13.54 -11.34 -2.32
CA LEU A 69 14.95 -11.07 -2.06
C LEU A 69 15.82 -12.33 -2.07
N GLY A 70 15.21 -13.51 -2.23
CA GLY A 70 15.91 -14.80 -2.12
C GLY A 70 16.39 -15.10 -0.70
N TRP A 71 15.74 -14.53 0.33
CA TRP A 71 16.12 -14.75 1.72
C TRP A 71 15.77 -16.19 2.13
N GLN A 72 16.78 -17.05 2.26
CA GLN A 72 16.60 -18.39 2.81
C GLN A 72 16.58 -18.31 4.34
N VAL A 73 15.51 -18.80 4.96
CA VAL A 73 15.52 -19.12 6.39
C VAL A 73 16.14 -20.52 6.51
N THR A 74 17.47 -20.56 6.58
CA THR A 74 18.21 -21.77 6.99
C THR A 74 18.17 -21.94 8.49
#